data_AF-A0A558NHJ6-F1
#
_entry.id   AF-A0A558NHJ6-F1
#
_cell.length_a   1.000
_cell.length_b   1.000
_cell.length_c   1.000
_cell.angle_alpha   90.00
_cell.angle_beta   90.00
_cell.angle_gamma   90.00
#
_symmetry.space_group_name_H-M   'P 1'
#
loop_
_entity.id
_entity.type
_entity.pdbx_description
1 polymer ?
#
loop_
_entity_poly.entity_id
_entity_poly.type
_entity_poly.pdbx_seq_one_letter_code
_entity_poly.pdbx_strand_id
1 'polypeptide(L)'
;MELASQELRERIVRPTLHYLGKHCHASENILVAIAQWQQQHPQGRTEGIYPIDAGLHQKVWNQHLAFDPELASKIRGLASQREFLNNPHIELITNLAYATAIAWAVYLAFPQVKHATTACTSGNSKPSPCPLTESTAPLSGVSAG
;
A
#
# COMPACT_ATOMS: atom_id res chain seq x y z
N MET A 1 -3.49 -8.64 -22.32
CA MET A 1 -2.06 -8.69 -22.69
C MET A 1 -1.43 -9.73 -21.79
N GLU A 2 -1.10 -10.90 -22.35
CA GLU A 2 -0.46 -11.97 -21.57
C GLU A 2 1.05 -11.81 -21.72
N LEU A 3 1.71 -11.24 -20.69
CA LEU A 3 3.16 -11.29 -20.65
C LEU A 3 3.57 -12.74 -20.36
N ALA A 4 4.33 -13.35 -21.27
CA ALA A 4 4.96 -14.61 -21.00
C ALA A 4 5.82 -14.49 -19.73
N SER A 5 5.82 -15.53 -18.90
CA SER A 5 6.47 -15.49 -17.59
C SER A 5 7.98 -15.25 -17.67
N GLN A 6 8.60 -15.64 -18.78
CA GLN A 6 9.99 -15.33 -19.09
C GLN A 6 10.20 -13.83 -19.38
N GLU A 7 9.33 -13.22 -20.20
CA GLU A 7 9.39 -11.79 -20.51
C GLU A 7 9.14 -10.93 -19.26
N LEU A 8 8.17 -11.32 -18.43
CA LEU A 8 7.93 -10.68 -17.13
C LEU A 8 9.18 -10.73 -16.25
N ARG A 9 9.83 -11.91 -16.19
CA ARG A 9 11.05 -12.10 -15.42
C ARG A 9 12.17 -11.20 -15.90
N GLU A 10 12.49 -11.26 -17.20
CA GLU A 10 13.68 -10.62 -17.76
C GLU A 10 13.54 -9.11 -17.91
N ARG A 11 12.34 -8.62 -18.25
CA ARG A 11 12.13 -7.19 -18.51
C ARG A 11 11.69 -6.40 -17.30
N ILE A 12 11.00 -7.04 -16.34
CA ILE A 12 10.41 -6.33 -15.20
C ILE A 12 11.02 -6.81 -13.89
N VAL A 13 10.90 -8.11 -13.57
CA VAL A 13 11.24 -8.61 -12.23
C VAL A 13 12.72 -8.49 -11.95
N ARG A 14 13.56 -9.02 -12.83
CA ARG A 14 15.02 -8.99 -12.69
C ARG A 14 15.57 -7.55 -12.63
N PRO A 15 15.25 -6.65 -13.58
CA PRO A 15 15.74 -5.27 -13.51
C PRO A 15 15.28 -4.53 -12.26
N THR A 16 14.03 -4.73 -11.82
CA THR A 16 13.50 -4.10 -10.60
C THR A 16 14.25 -4.60 -9.36
N LEU A 17 14.47 -5.91 -9.22
CA LEU A 17 15.20 -6.44 -8.08
C LEU A 17 16.68 -6.01 -8.08
N HIS A 18 17.30 -5.89 -9.25
CA HIS A 18 18.65 -5.31 -9.36
C HIS A 18 18.66 -3.85 -8.92
N TYR A 19 17.70 -3.04 -9.37
CA TYR A 19 17.58 -1.64 -8.97
C TYR A 19 17.43 -1.48 -7.44
N LEU A 20 16.67 -2.37 -6.80
CA LEU A 20 16.52 -2.38 -5.33
C LEU A 20 17.77 -2.91 -4.59
N GLY A 21 18.72 -3.55 -5.30
CA GLY A 21 19.84 -4.27 -4.68
C GLY A 21 19.40 -5.53 -3.93
N LYS A 22 18.28 -6.14 -4.33
CA LYS A 22 17.62 -7.29 -3.67
C LYS A 22 17.45 -8.49 -4.60
N HIS A 23 18.26 -8.53 -5.66
CA HIS A 23 18.22 -9.59 -6.65
C HIS A 23 18.77 -10.93 -6.11
N CYS A 24 17.95 -11.97 -6.23
CA CYS A 24 18.39 -13.36 -6.21
C CYS A 24 17.40 -14.23 -7.01
N HIS A 25 17.87 -15.39 -7.47
CA HIS A 25 17.06 -16.32 -8.28
C HIS A 25 15.77 -16.77 -7.56
N ALA A 26 15.83 -16.95 -6.24
CA ALA A 26 14.66 -17.32 -5.44
C ALA A 26 13.57 -16.23 -5.46
N SER A 27 13.96 -14.97 -5.31
CA SER A 27 13.02 -13.83 -5.37
C SER A 27 12.38 -13.69 -6.75
N GLU A 28 13.15 -13.87 -7.84
CA GLU A 28 12.60 -13.89 -9.20
C GLU A 28 11.55 -14.99 -9.38
N ASN A 29 11.88 -16.21 -8.94
CA ASN A 29 10.99 -17.36 -9.06
C ASN A 29 9.68 -17.15 -8.29
N ILE A 30 9.77 -16.68 -7.05
CA ILE A 30 8.59 -16.44 -6.20
C ILE A 30 7.70 -15.35 -6.81
N LEU A 31 8.27 -14.22 -7.23
CA LEU A 31 7.47 -13.12 -7.80
C LEU A 31 6.79 -13.53 -9.11
N VAL A 32 7.50 -14.25 -9.99
CA VAL A 32 6.89 -14.75 -11.23
C VAL A 32 5.77 -15.76 -10.93
N ALA A 33 5.98 -16.68 -9.98
CA ALA A 33 4.97 -17.65 -9.60
C ALA A 33 3.70 -17.00 -9.02
N ILE A 34 3.86 -15.97 -8.18
CA ILE A 34 2.73 -15.20 -7.64
C ILE A 34 1.95 -14.50 -8.78
N ALA A 35 2.66 -13.90 -9.73
CA ALA A 35 2.03 -13.23 -10.86
C ALA A 35 1.24 -14.20 -11.75
N GLN A 36 1.85 -15.35 -12.08
CA GLN A 36 1.18 -16.42 -12.83
C GLN A 36 -0.07 -16.93 -12.09
N TRP A 37 0.05 -17.17 -10.78
CA TRP A 37 -1.07 -17.64 -9.96
C TRP A 37 -2.22 -16.63 -9.96
N GLN A 38 -1.93 -15.34 -9.82
CA GLN A 38 -2.92 -14.27 -9.85
C GLN A 38 -3.64 -14.19 -11.21
N GLN A 39 -2.91 -14.39 -12.32
CA GLN A 39 -3.51 -14.41 -13.66
C GLN A 39 -4.49 -15.59 -13.83
N GLN A 40 -4.18 -16.74 -13.24
CA GLN A 40 -5.06 -17.93 -13.26
C GLN A 40 -6.23 -17.81 -12.28
N HIS A 41 -6.07 -17.08 -11.19
CA HIS A 41 -7.04 -16.96 -10.11
C HIS A 41 -7.30 -15.48 -9.76
N PRO A 42 -7.90 -14.70 -10.68
CA PRO A 42 -8.12 -13.29 -10.45
C PRO A 42 -9.04 -13.08 -9.24
N GLN A 43 -8.49 -12.50 -8.19
CA GLN A 43 -9.26 -12.08 -7.02
C GLN A 43 -9.93 -10.74 -7.35
N GLY A 44 -11.25 -10.66 -7.26
CA GLY A 44 -12.03 -9.45 -7.62
C GLY A 44 -11.74 -8.19 -6.79
N ARG A 45 -10.79 -8.24 -5.84
CA ARG A 45 -10.33 -7.12 -5.01
C ARG A 45 -8.99 -6.53 -5.44
N THR A 46 -8.28 -7.20 -6.35
CA THR A 46 -6.92 -6.83 -6.77
C THR A 46 -6.88 -6.71 -8.29
N GLU A 47 -6.64 -5.50 -8.80
CA GLU A 47 -6.71 -5.21 -10.24
C GLU A 47 -5.34 -5.25 -10.94
N GLY A 48 -4.27 -5.62 -10.21
CA GLY A 48 -2.90 -5.70 -10.73
C GLY A 48 -2.41 -7.13 -11.00
N ILE A 49 -1.17 -7.25 -11.51
CA ILE A 49 -0.52 -8.54 -11.76
C ILE A 49 -0.14 -9.29 -10.49
N TYR A 50 -0.17 -8.62 -9.34
CA TYR A 50 0.06 -9.22 -8.03
C TYR A 50 -1.21 -9.14 -7.17
N PRO A 51 -1.46 -10.12 -6.28
CA PRO A 51 -2.57 -10.07 -5.33
C PRO A 51 -2.27 -9.06 -4.21
N ILE A 52 -2.35 -7.77 -4.53
CA ILE A 52 -2.11 -6.66 -3.60
C ILE A 52 -3.21 -5.64 -3.82
N ASP A 53 -4.06 -5.47 -2.80
CA ASP A 53 -5.10 -4.44 -2.79
C ASP A 53 -4.56 -3.13 -2.18
N ALA A 54 -5.39 -2.09 -2.25
CA ALA A 54 -5.04 -0.78 -1.72
C ALA A 54 -4.72 -0.81 -0.21
N GLY A 55 -5.43 -1.62 0.57
CA GLY A 55 -5.23 -1.76 2.01
C GLY A 55 -3.89 -2.41 2.33
N LEU A 56 -3.53 -3.50 1.64
CA LEU A 56 -2.25 -4.18 1.80
C LEU A 56 -1.08 -3.29 1.40
N HIS A 57 -1.24 -2.54 0.30
CA HIS A 57 -0.27 -1.54 -0.13
C HIS A 57 -0.06 -0.44 0.93
N GLN A 58 -1.13 0.15 1.46
CA GLN A 58 -1.02 1.17 2.51
C GLN A 58 -0.36 0.61 3.77
N LYS A 59 -0.68 -0.64 4.11
CA LYS A 59 -0.17 -1.30 5.31
C LYS A 59 1.33 -1.54 5.24
N VAL A 60 1.84 -2.13 4.14
CA VAL A 60 3.29 -2.32 3.98
C VAL A 60 4.03 -0.98 3.94
N TRP A 61 3.40 0.05 3.36
CA TRP A 61 3.97 1.38 3.31
C TRP A 61 4.12 1.98 4.71
N ASN A 62 3.02 2.05 5.46
CA ASN A 62 3.00 2.70 6.77
C ASN A 62 3.75 1.93 7.84
N GLN A 63 3.75 0.59 7.79
CA GLN A 63 4.36 -0.25 8.83
C GLN A 63 5.84 -0.53 8.59
N HIS A 64 6.34 -0.40 7.36
CA HIS A 64 7.71 -0.76 7.02
C HIS A 64 8.43 0.27 6.15
N LEU A 65 7.91 0.57 4.96
CA LEU A 65 8.65 1.43 4.01
C LEU A 65 8.86 2.84 4.56
N ALA A 66 7.86 3.42 5.25
CA ALA A 66 7.97 4.76 5.85
C ALA A 66 9.10 4.89 6.89
N PHE A 67 9.57 3.78 7.46
CA PHE A 67 10.65 3.75 8.44
C PHE A 67 12.05 3.53 7.83
N ASP A 68 12.12 3.28 6.52
CA ASP A 68 13.37 3.21 5.75
C ASP A 68 13.29 4.25 4.60
N PRO A 69 13.73 5.49 4.85
CA PRO A 69 13.61 6.58 3.87
C PRO A 69 14.34 6.30 2.55
N GLU A 70 15.45 5.56 2.61
CA GLU A 70 16.26 5.27 1.43
C GLU A 70 15.55 4.25 0.53
N LEU A 71 15.00 3.19 1.12
CA LEU A 71 14.19 2.20 0.40
C LEU A 71 12.87 2.81 -0.09
N ALA A 72 12.17 3.59 0.74
CA ALA A 72 10.95 4.29 0.33
C ALA A 72 11.20 5.21 -0.85
N SER A 73 12.29 5.98 -0.82
CA SER A 73 12.67 6.86 -1.94
C SER A 73 12.96 6.06 -3.21
N LYS A 74 13.68 4.94 -3.13
CA LYS A 74 13.94 4.07 -4.29
C LYS A 74 12.65 3.51 -4.88
N ILE A 75 11.79 2.92 -4.05
CA ILE A 75 10.52 2.35 -4.51
C ILE A 75 9.60 3.44 -5.07
N ARG A 76 9.50 4.59 -4.38
CA ARG A 76 8.72 5.74 -4.85
C ARG A 76 9.22 6.28 -6.19
N GLY A 77 10.53 6.24 -6.41
CA GLY A 77 11.18 6.67 -7.66
C GLY A 77 10.83 5.81 -8.87
N LEU A 78 10.32 4.58 -8.66
CA LEU A 78 9.79 3.74 -9.74
C LEU A 78 8.38 4.18 -10.18
N ALA A 79 7.59 4.75 -9.28
CA ALA A 79 6.23 5.20 -9.57
C ALA A 79 6.20 6.50 -10.37
N SER A 80 5.06 6.80 -11.01
CA SER A 80 4.90 8.10 -11.67
C SER A 80 5.01 9.25 -10.65
N GLN A 81 5.58 10.37 -11.09
CA GLN A 81 5.77 11.52 -10.21
C GLN A 81 4.44 12.17 -9.83
N ARG A 82 3.56 12.40 -10.83
CA ARG A 82 2.31 13.14 -10.68
C ARG A 82 1.18 12.27 -10.11
N GLU A 83 0.95 11.10 -10.70
CA GLU A 83 -0.28 10.36 -10.41
C GLU A 83 -0.25 9.65 -9.06
N PHE A 84 0.92 9.18 -8.64
CA PHE A 84 1.07 8.57 -7.33
C PHE A 84 0.66 9.52 -6.18
N LEU A 85 0.90 10.84 -6.30
CA LEU A 85 0.51 11.78 -5.24
C LEU A 85 -1.01 11.91 -5.09
N ASN A 86 -1.76 11.67 -6.17
CA ASN A 86 -3.22 11.73 -6.18
C ASN A 86 -3.83 10.39 -5.82
N ASN A 87 -3.31 9.30 -6.40
CA ASN A 87 -3.81 7.94 -6.20
C ASN A 87 -2.63 6.94 -6.24
N PRO A 88 -1.95 6.68 -5.12
CA PRO A 88 -0.76 5.84 -5.10
C PRO A 88 -1.05 4.37 -5.42
N HIS A 89 -2.30 3.92 -5.23
CA HIS A 89 -2.69 2.53 -5.47
C HIS A 89 -2.84 2.21 -6.96
N ILE A 90 -3.08 3.20 -7.82
CA ILE A 90 -3.22 2.99 -9.27
C ILE A 90 -1.93 2.42 -9.88
N GLU A 91 -0.78 2.75 -9.29
CA GLU A 91 0.55 2.29 -9.72
C GLU A 91 0.72 0.78 -9.60
N LEU A 92 -0.06 0.11 -8.74
CA LEU A 92 -0.08 -1.36 -8.68
C LEU A 92 -0.62 -2.00 -9.96
N ILE A 93 -1.36 -1.23 -10.75
CA ILE A 93 -1.99 -1.65 -12.02
C ILE A 93 -1.19 -1.09 -13.20
N THR A 94 -0.88 0.21 -13.16
CA THR A 94 -0.32 0.93 -14.31
C THR A 94 1.19 0.79 -14.44
N ASN A 95 1.89 0.39 -13.38
CA ASN A 95 3.34 0.39 -13.33
C ASN A 95 3.89 -0.94 -12.80
N LEU A 96 4.29 -1.82 -13.72
CA LEU A 96 4.74 -3.17 -13.37
C LEU A 96 6.02 -3.17 -12.52
N ALA A 97 6.93 -2.22 -12.72
CA ALA A 97 8.15 -2.12 -11.91
C ALA A 97 7.82 -1.72 -10.48
N TYR A 98 6.95 -0.72 -10.30
CA TYR A 98 6.45 -0.34 -8.98
C TYR A 98 5.68 -1.48 -8.30
N ALA A 99 4.74 -2.11 -9.02
CA ALA A 99 3.97 -3.23 -8.52
C ALA A 99 4.88 -4.40 -8.07
N THR A 100 5.94 -4.67 -8.84
CA THR A 100 6.96 -5.69 -8.50
C THR A 100 7.73 -5.31 -7.24
N ALA A 101 8.11 -4.04 -7.08
CA ALA A 101 8.82 -3.57 -5.88
C ALA A 101 7.94 -3.71 -4.62
N ILE A 102 6.66 -3.37 -4.71
CA ILE A 102 5.70 -3.58 -3.62
C ILE A 102 5.45 -5.07 -3.36
N ALA A 103 5.36 -5.90 -4.40
CA ALA A 103 5.25 -7.35 -4.24
C ALA A 103 6.48 -7.95 -3.55
N TRP A 104 7.68 -7.50 -3.88
CA TRP A 104 8.89 -7.87 -3.16
C TRP A 104 8.78 -7.48 -1.67
N ALA A 105 8.34 -6.25 -1.37
CA ALA A 105 8.19 -5.78 0.01
C ALA A 105 7.18 -6.63 0.80
N VAL A 106 6.02 -6.96 0.20
CA VAL A 106 4.93 -7.68 0.85
C VAL A 106 5.22 -9.18 1.03
N TYR A 107 5.80 -9.83 0.02
CA TYR A 107 5.90 -11.29 -0.02
C TYR A 107 7.26 -11.82 0.44
N LEU A 108 8.32 -11.01 0.31
CA LEU A 108 9.69 -11.44 0.57
C LEU A 108 10.31 -10.67 1.75
N ALA A 109 10.18 -9.35 1.79
CA ALA A 109 10.80 -8.55 2.85
C ALA A 109 10.00 -8.56 4.15
N PHE A 110 8.68 -8.42 4.07
CA PHE A 110 7.78 -8.26 5.21
C PHE A 110 6.53 -9.15 5.14
N PRO A 111 6.69 -10.49 5.05
CA PRO A 111 5.57 -11.42 4.93
C PRO A 111 4.53 -11.30 6.06
N GLN A 112 4.92 -10.81 7.24
CA GLN A 112 4.05 -10.58 8.40
C GLN A 112 2.91 -9.58 8.15
N VAL A 113 3.06 -8.65 7.19
CA VAL A 113 2.04 -7.64 6.89
C VAL A 113 0.70 -8.28 6.52
N LYS A 114 0.74 -9.43 5.84
CA LYS A 114 -0.43 -10.19 5.42
C LYS A 114 -1.22 -10.80 6.58
N HIS A 115 -0.54 -11.20 7.65
CA HIS A 115 -1.11 -11.95 8.76
C HIS A 115 -1.60 -11.06 9.91
N ALA A 116 -1.19 -9.78 9.94
CA ALA A 116 -1.53 -8.86 11.02
C ALA A 116 -2.98 -8.32 10.96
N THR A 117 -3.98 -9.15 10.65
CA THR A 117 -5.42 -8.77 10.67
C THR A 117 -6.19 -9.36 11.86
N THR A 118 -5.55 -10.06 12.79
CA THR A 118 -6.20 -10.50 14.05
C THR A 118 -5.42 -10.07 15.27
N ALA A 119 -5.51 -8.79 15.64
CA ALA A 119 -5.31 -8.32 17.02
C ALA A 119 -5.83 -6.88 17.21
N CYS A 120 -7.15 -6.69 17.26
CA CYS A 120 -7.80 -5.70 18.14
C CYS A 120 -9.34 -5.86 18.10
N THR A 121 -9.85 -6.90 18.75
CA THR A 121 -11.25 -6.94 19.20
C THR A 121 -11.29 -7.41 20.66
N SER A 122 -11.30 -6.46 21.60
CA SER A 122 -12.03 -6.49 22.88
C SER A 122 -11.57 -5.33 23.77
N GLY A 123 -12.51 -4.47 24.16
CA GLY A 123 -12.28 -3.48 25.22
C GLY A 123 -13.15 -2.22 25.21
N ASN A 124 -14.47 -2.38 25.05
CA ASN A 124 -15.57 -1.49 25.47
C ASN A 124 -15.20 -0.16 26.18
N SER A 125 -15.54 0.98 25.56
CA SER A 125 -15.83 2.27 26.24
C SER A 125 -16.71 3.15 25.34
N LYS A 126 -18.02 3.02 25.54
CA LYS A 126 -19.13 3.97 25.36
C LYS A 126 -18.82 5.31 24.61
N PRO A 127 -19.59 5.70 23.58
CA PRO A 127 -19.44 7.02 22.98
C PRO A 127 -19.91 8.10 23.97
N SER A 128 -19.01 9.03 24.29
CA SER A 128 -19.35 10.28 24.99
C SER A 128 -20.00 11.24 23.97
N PRO A 129 -21.15 11.85 24.28
CA PRO A 129 -21.70 12.91 23.43
C PRO A 129 -20.92 14.20 23.64
N CYS A 130 -20.42 14.78 22.54
CA CYS A 130 -19.90 16.14 22.52
C CYS A 130 -20.99 17.11 23.00
N PRO A 131 -20.73 17.97 24.01
CA PRO A 131 -21.59 19.11 24.23
C PRO A 131 -21.19 20.21 23.24
N LEU A 132 -21.95 20.34 22.15
CA LEU A 132 -22.01 21.62 21.44
C LEU A 132 -22.70 22.59 22.40
N THR A 133 -21.92 23.50 22.95
CA THR A 133 -22.40 24.63 23.75
C THR A 133 -23.27 25.52 22.88
N GLU A 134 -24.58 25.46 23.07
CA GLU A 134 -25.51 26.49 22.64
C GLU A 134 -25.19 27.79 23.37
N SER A 135 -24.63 28.75 22.64
CA SER A 135 -24.48 30.13 23.07
C SER A 135 -25.86 30.79 23.07
N THR A 136 -26.54 30.80 24.23
CA THR A 136 -27.67 31.69 24.48
C THR A 136 -27.58 32.26 25.89
N ALA A 137 -27.25 33.55 26.00
CA ALA A 137 -27.51 34.32 27.21
C ALA A 137 -27.82 35.80 26.84
N PRO A 138 -28.65 36.48 27.65
CA PRO A 138 -29.52 37.56 27.18
C PRO A 138 -28.99 38.98 27.44
N LEU A 139 -29.63 39.91 26.73
CA LEU A 139 -29.55 41.36 26.86
C LEU A 139 -29.78 41.83 28.31
N SER A 140 -28.90 42.70 28.84
CA SER A 140 -29.16 43.58 29.99
C SER A 140 -28.10 44.68 30.10
N GLY A 141 -28.51 45.95 30.06
CA GLY A 141 -27.81 47.04 30.77
C GLY A 141 -27.29 48.25 29.97
N VAL A 142 -28.19 49.20 29.66
CA VAL A 142 -27.87 50.65 29.52
C VAL A 142 -28.99 51.37 30.30
N SER A 143 -28.71 51.72 31.56
CA SER A 143 -28.28 53.04 32.05
C SER A 143 -29.38 54.11 32.00
N ALA A 144 -30.02 54.31 33.16
CA ALA A 144 -30.73 55.52 33.53
C ALA A 144 -30.07 56.07 34.80
N GLY A 145 -29.64 57.32 34.75
CA GLY A 145 -28.89 58.03 35.80
C GLY A 145 -28.08 59.15 35.20
#